data_AF-A0A6N3FAE5-F1
#
_entry.id   AF-A0A6N3FAE5-F1
#
_cell.length_a   1.000
_cell.length_b   1.000
_cell.length_c   1.000
_cell.angle_alpha   90.00
_cell.angle_beta   90.00
_cell.angle_gamma   90.00
#
_symmetry.space_group_name_H-M   'P 1'
#
loop_
_entity.id
_entity.type
_entity.pdbx_description
1 polymer ?
#
loop_
_entity_poly.entity_id
_entity_poly.type
_entity_poly.pdbx_seq_one_letter_code
_entity_poly.pdbx_strand_id
1 'polypeptide(L)'
;MSVLIGHASISENGTINGKKGDQTGKEVCVRNFYSKPWDFMAIHPDANVREKHAKAVEAGCANNNIGYGQGDRNTLNTEAKKVNYDLSKVGLCNTDCSEFQNVCAVASGAAGVTHGSNGWTTATMRNALKAAGYKIITDSAFLKNENYCVRGAIYVKESSHTVCGLTNGTYAAQTLAKAGIGGYAGNNNYSGKGIGTAVAKCDMNIRSVAEVKSNTVYSSIKAGTKVEVLEVLANGWYKIVWAGASCGYAYTSNTNNKYYTYTANSKNNSTSTSGSSGLKQTQKPESALCFDKALAGAYVVTADKLHMRAGAGKTKADYGTIAEGGKVHCYGYYNKEKGTGAKWLYVACGNVTGYCHSDYLKRA
;
A
#
# COMPACT_ATOMS: atom_id res chain seq x y z
N MET A 1 5.80 8.54 -2.69
CA MET A 1 4.60 9.30 -2.25
C MET A 1 4.87 9.81 -0.85
N SER A 2 4.51 11.06 -0.55
CA SER A 2 4.62 11.62 0.80
C SER A 2 3.55 11.01 1.72
N VAL A 3 3.87 10.88 3.00
CA VAL A 3 2.91 10.49 4.03
C VAL A 3 2.17 11.74 4.50
N LEU A 4 0.84 11.71 4.49
CA LEU A 4 0.01 12.85 4.86
C LEU A 4 -0.64 12.65 6.24
N ILE A 5 -0.91 13.77 6.90
CA ILE A 5 -1.67 13.86 8.15
C ILE A 5 -2.74 14.95 8.04
N GLY A 6 -3.84 14.80 8.78
CA GLY A 6 -4.91 15.79 8.88
C GLY A 6 -5.11 16.22 10.33
N HIS A 7 -5.30 17.52 10.55
CA HIS A 7 -5.48 18.06 11.90
C HIS A 7 -6.08 19.47 11.94
N ALA A 8 -6.65 19.82 13.09
CA ALA A 8 -6.87 21.20 13.50
C ALA A 8 -5.55 21.75 14.08
N SER A 9 -5.00 22.80 13.51
CA SER A 9 -3.68 23.35 13.81
C SER A 9 -3.73 24.51 14.80
N ILE A 10 -4.20 25.67 14.33
CA ILE A 10 -4.16 26.95 15.02
C ILE A 10 -5.09 27.93 14.29
N SER A 11 -5.58 28.96 14.97
CA SER A 11 -6.43 30.01 14.37
C SER A 11 -5.67 30.91 13.38
N GLU A 12 -6.41 31.71 12.62
CA GLU A 12 -5.94 32.73 11.69
C GLU A 12 -5.01 33.75 12.32
N ASN A 13 -5.19 34.01 13.61
CA ASN A 13 -4.38 34.96 14.38
C ASN A 13 -3.11 34.33 14.97
N GLY A 14 -2.86 33.04 14.73
CA GLY A 14 -1.76 32.31 15.37
C GLY A 14 -1.98 32.10 16.88
N THR A 15 -3.24 32.12 17.33
CA THR A 15 -3.62 31.90 18.73
C THR A 15 -4.56 30.70 18.90
N ILE A 16 -5.01 30.44 20.11
CA ILE A 16 -5.94 29.34 20.40
C ILE A 16 -7.41 29.67 20.07
N ASN A 17 -7.75 30.92 19.74
CA ASN A 17 -9.12 31.34 19.45
C ASN A 17 -9.16 32.14 18.14
N GLY A 18 -10.00 31.68 17.22
CA GLY A 18 -10.23 32.28 15.92
C GLY A 18 -11.71 32.52 15.64
N LYS A 19 -11.98 33.19 14.53
CA LYS A 19 -13.33 33.28 13.97
C LYS A 19 -13.82 31.90 13.52
N LYS A 20 -15.14 31.69 13.53
CA LYS A 20 -15.73 30.45 13.01
C LYS A 20 -15.47 30.29 11.51
N GLY A 21 -15.19 29.06 11.10
CA GLY A 21 -14.79 28.71 9.73
C GLY A 21 -13.31 28.95 9.46
N ASP A 22 -12.71 28.14 8.60
CA ASP A 22 -11.30 28.27 8.23
C ASP A 22 -11.10 29.55 7.41
N GLN A 23 -10.37 30.51 8.00
CA GLN A 23 -10.08 31.78 7.34
C GLN A 23 -8.83 31.73 6.45
N THR A 24 -8.00 30.69 6.57
CA THR A 24 -6.64 30.65 5.98
C THR A 24 -6.38 29.44 5.08
N GLY A 25 -7.28 28.45 5.06
CA GLY A 25 -7.08 27.12 4.50
C GLY A 25 -6.03 26.29 5.24
N LYS A 26 -5.63 26.71 6.44
CA LYS A 26 -4.54 26.12 7.23
C LYS A 26 -4.93 25.86 8.68
N GLU A 27 -6.15 26.21 9.08
CA GLU A 27 -6.64 26.03 10.44
C GLU A 27 -7.05 24.58 10.68
N VAL A 28 -7.82 23.98 9.76
CA VAL A 28 -8.14 22.55 9.74
C VAL A 28 -7.70 22.01 8.39
N CYS A 29 -6.56 21.33 8.34
CA CYS A 29 -5.90 21.09 7.06
C CYS A 29 -5.14 19.76 6.99
N VAL A 30 -4.83 19.38 5.75
CA VAL A 30 -3.92 18.28 5.41
C VAL A 30 -2.49 18.83 5.24
N ARG A 31 -1.50 18.12 5.79
CA ARG A 31 -0.08 18.46 5.64
C ARG A 31 0.77 17.19 5.47
N ASN A 32 2.01 17.37 5.03
CA ASN A 32 3.02 16.32 5.14
C ASN A 32 3.21 15.94 6.61
N PHE A 33 3.49 14.65 6.85
CA PHE A 33 3.77 14.14 8.18
C PHE A 33 4.91 14.93 8.81
N TYR A 34 4.71 15.35 10.06
CA TYR A 34 5.78 15.86 10.90
C TYR A 34 5.85 15.05 12.19
N SER A 35 7.07 14.83 12.64
CA SER A 35 7.33 14.17 13.90
C SER A 35 7.29 15.21 15.03
N LYS A 36 6.34 15.07 15.95
CA LYS A 36 6.40 15.70 17.28
C LYS A 36 6.82 14.62 18.29
N PRO A 37 7.21 14.97 19.52
CA PRO A 37 7.34 14.00 20.60
C PRO A 37 5.93 13.50 20.98
N TRP A 38 5.36 12.64 20.13
CA TRP A 38 4.09 11.98 20.36
C TRP A 38 4.22 11.03 21.54
N ASP A 39 3.25 11.08 22.46
CA ASP A 39 3.21 10.19 23.63
C ASP A 39 2.63 8.83 23.26
N PHE A 40 1.76 8.78 22.25
CA PHE A 40 1.26 7.54 21.66
C PHE A 40 0.65 7.75 20.27
N MET A 41 0.43 6.64 19.58
CA MET A 41 -0.58 6.55 18.54
C MET A 41 -1.65 5.53 18.95
N ALA A 42 -2.91 5.81 18.61
CA ALA A 42 -4.03 4.91 18.81
C ALA A 42 -4.51 4.39 17.45
N ILE A 43 -4.71 3.07 17.37
CA ILE A 43 -5.08 2.39 16.14
C ILE A 43 -6.34 1.57 16.41
N HIS A 44 -7.43 1.89 15.74
CA HIS A 44 -8.64 1.07 15.84
C HIS A 44 -8.37 -0.32 15.23
N PRO A 45 -8.79 -1.44 15.85
CA PRO A 45 -8.55 -2.78 15.31
C PRO A 45 -9.22 -3.03 13.96
N ASP A 46 -10.46 -2.55 13.77
CA ASP A 46 -11.18 -2.65 12.49
C ASP A 46 -10.64 -1.66 11.43
N ALA A 47 -10.26 -2.18 10.26
CA ALA A 47 -9.76 -1.41 9.13
C ALA A 47 -10.81 -0.47 8.53
N ASN A 48 -12.10 -0.85 8.53
CA ASN A 48 -13.16 -0.03 7.98
C ASN A 48 -13.38 1.22 8.83
N VAL A 49 -13.30 1.09 10.16
CA VAL A 49 -13.38 2.22 11.09
C VAL A 49 -12.20 3.16 10.88
N ARG A 50 -10.97 2.63 10.72
CA ARG A 50 -9.80 3.47 10.39
C ARG A 50 -9.98 4.24 9.09
N GLU A 51 -10.48 3.59 8.04
CA GLU A 51 -10.71 4.23 6.75
C GLU A 51 -11.80 5.32 6.83
N LYS A 52 -12.91 5.05 7.54
CA LYS A 52 -13.96 6.05 7.74
C LYS A 52 -13.47 7.22 8.58
N HIS A 53 -12.67 6.99 9.62
CA HIS A 53 -12.05 8.05 10.41
C HIS A 53 -11.16 8.94 9.52
N ALA A 54 -10.27 8.32 8.72
CA ALA A 54 -9.41 9.07 7.81
C ALA A 54 -10.21 9.90 6.80
N LYS A 55 -11.28 9.32 6.21
CA LYS A 55 -12.18 10.05 5.30
C LYS A 55 -12.93 11.19 5.97
N ALA A 56 -13.38 11.01 7.22
CA ALA A 56 -14.01 12.07 8.00
C ALA A 56 -13.03 13.24 8.25
N VAL A 57 -11.77 12.91 8.55
CA VAL A 57 -10.70 13.91 8.69
C VAL A 57 -10.43 14.62 7.35
N GLU A 58 -10.33 13.88 6.24
CA GLU A 58 -10.13 14.46 4.89
C GLU A 58 -11.29 15.41 4.53
N ALA A 59 -12.53 14.99 4.76
CA ALA A 59 -13.72 15.80 4.52
C ALA A 59 -13.73 17.06 5.40
N GLY A 60 -13.37 16.94 6.68
CA GLY A 60 -13.28 18.07 7.58
C GLY A 60 -12.19 19.06 7.18
N CYS A 61 -11.01 18.57 6.80
CA CYS A 61 -9.91 19.41 6.32
C CYS A 61 -10.19 20.08 4.96
N ALA A 62 -11.11 19.54 4.16
CA ALA A 62 -11.53 20.16 2.90
C ALA A 62 -12.70 21.14 3.07
N ASN A 63 -13.32 21.19 4.25
CA ASN A 63 -14.48 22.02 4.52
C ASN A 63 -14.09 23.32 5.23
N ASN A 64 -14.04 24.41 4.48
CA ASN A 64 -13.70 25.74 4.99
C ASN A 64 -14.72 26.30 6.00
N ASN A 65 -15.86 25.65 6.23
CA ASN A 65 -16.77 26.04 7.31
C ASN A 65 -16.26 25.62 8.69
N ILE A 66 -15.20 24.82 8.78
CA ILE A 66 -14.64 24.32 10.04
C ILE A 66 -13.33 25.05 10.35
N GLY A 67 -13.39 26.02 11.28
CA GLY A 67 -12.22 26.78 11.72
C GLY A 67 -11.58 26.25 13.00
N TYR A 68 -10.54 26.94 13.48
CA TYR A 68 -9.89 26.62 14.76
C TYR A 68 -10.26 27.61 15.87
N GLY A 69 -10.79 27.10 16.98
CA GLY A 69 -11.05 27.87 18.19
C GLY A 69 -11.34 26.99 19.41
N GLN A 70 -10.69 27.27 20.54
CA GLN A 70 -10.88 26.51 21.78
C GLN A 70 -12.11 26.96 22.58
N GLY A 71 -12.45 28.24 22.55
CA GLY A 71 -13.57 28.82 23.31
C GLY A 71 -14.95 28.28 22.91
N ASP A 72 -15.12 27.92 21.64
CA ASP A 72 -16.37 27.37 21.07
C ASP A 72 -16.14 26.07 20.30
N ARG A 73 -15.09 25.31 20.67
CA ARG A 73 -14.64 24.06 20.04
C ARG A 73 -15.75 23.05 19.76
N ASN A 74 -16.74 22.94 20.65
CA ASN A 74 -17.80 21.92 20.53
C ASN A 74 -18.88 22.31 19.50
N THR A 75 -18.79 23.49 18.89
CA THR A 75 -19.71 23.88 17.81
C THR A 75 -19.58 22.97 16.60
N LEU A 76 -18.40 22.36 16.37
CA LEU A 76 -18.24 21.31 15.37
C LEU A 76 -19.22 20.15 15.58
N ASN A 77 -19.29 19.57 16.78
CA ASN A 77 -20.21 18.47 17.05
C ASN A 77 -21.68 18.89 16.91
N THR A 78 -22.03 20.11 17.32
CA THR A 78 -23.38 20.66 17.16
C THR A 78 -23.79 20.71 15.68
N GLU A 79 -22.91 21.21 14.81
CA GLU A 79 -23.19 21.27 13.37
C GLU A 79 -23.11 19.89 12.70
N ALA A 80 -22.17 19.03 13.11
CA ALA A 80 -22.04 17.67 12.61
C ALA A 80 -23.30 16.82 12.85
N LYS A 81 -23.95 16.95 14.01
CA LYS A 81 -25.21 16.26 14.31
C LYS A 81 -26.32 16.58 13.31
N LYS A 82 -26.41 17.84 12.85
CA LYS A 82 -27.44 18.28 11.89
C LYS A 82 -27.31 17.61 10.53
N VAL A 83 -26.10 17.19 10.18
CA VAL A 83 -25.77 16.56 8.90
C VAL A 83 -25.38 15.09 9.05
N ASN A 84 -25.82 14.43 10.13
CA ASN A 84 -25.54 13.03 10.42
C ASN A 84 -24.04 12.67 10.35
N TYR A 85 -23.21 13.56 10.91
CA TYR A 85 -21.75 13.43 10.95
C TYR A 85 -21.07 13.33 9.57
N ASP A 86 -21.69 13.84 8.51
CA ASP A 86 -21.02 14.09 7.22
C ASP A 86 -20.23 15.40 7.28
N LEU A 87 -18.93 15.31 7.60
CA LEU A 87 -18.06 16.47 7.79
C LEU A 87 -17.96 17.38 6.54
N SER A 88 -18.26 16.86 5.34
CA SER A 88 -18.27 17.66 4.11
C SER A 88 -19.43 18.66 4.03
N LYS A 89 -20.47 18.46 4.85
CA LYS A 89 -21.70 19.28 4.88
C LYS A 89 -21.83 20.13 6.13
N VAL A 90 -20.88 20.04 7.05
CA VAL A 90 -20.89 20.80 8.31
C VAL A 90 -20.94 22.31 8.03
N GLY A 91 -21.83 23.00 8.75
CA GLY A 91 -21.98 24.45 8.71
C GLY A 91 -20.91 25.19 9.51
N LEU A 92 -20.98 26.52 9.53
CA LEU A 92 -19.94 27.38 10.09
C LEU A 92 -19.71 27.12 11.60
N CYS A 93 -18.52 26.64 11.94
CA CYS A 93 -18.16 26.26 13.31
C CYS A 93 -16.66 26.38 13.58
N ASN A 94 -16.28 26.13 14.83
CA ASN A 94 -14.90 25.96 15.25
C ASN A 94 -14.70 24.59 15.89
N THR A 95 -13.45 24.17 15.91
CA THR A 95 -12.97 23.00 16.64
C THR A 95 -11.57 23.26 17.20
N ASP A 96 -11.09 22.37 18.07
CA ASP A 96 -9.65 22.22 18.31
C ASP A 96 -9.14 20.85 17.84
N CYS A 97 -7.85 20.59 18.07
CA CYS A 97 -7.21 19.36 17.60
C CYS A 97 -7.89 18.08 18.14
N SER A 98 -8.21 18.02 19.44
CA SER A 98 -8.77 16.84 20.08
C SER A 98 -10.27 16.68 19.86
N GLU A 99 -11.02 17.77 19.80
CA GLU A 99 -12.44 17.74 19.46
C GLU A 99 -12.65 17.31 18.01
N PHE A 100 -11.78 17.79 17.10
CA PHE A 100 -11.84 17.38 15.70
C PHE A 100 -11.66 15.87 15.54
N GLN A 101 -10.69 15.29 16.25
CA GLN A 101 -10.47 13.84 16.24
C GLN A 101 -11.61 13.06 16.90
N ASN A 102 -12.23 13.61 17.95
CA ASN A 102 -13.40 13.00 18.59
C ASN A 102 -14.60 12.93 17.63
N VAL A 103 -14.96 14.05 16.99
CA VAL A 103 -16.07 14.10 16.02
C VAL A 103 -15.80 13.19 14.82
N CYS A 104 -14.56 13.14 14.32
CA CYS A 104 -14.19 12.22 13.25
C CYS A 104 -14.28 10.74 13.69
N ALA A 105 -13.94 10.43 14.93
CA ALA A 105 -14.09 9.08 15.48
C ALA A 105 -15.57 8.70 15.64
N VAL A 106 -16.44 9.62 16.06
CA VAL A 106 -17.91 9.42 16.06
C VAL A 106 -18.42 9.17 14.63
N ALA A 107 -18.02 10.01 13.67
CA ALA A 107 -18.39 9.87 12.26
C ALA A 107 -17.93 8.53 11.65
N SER A 108 -16.84 7.95 12.16
CA SER A 108 -16.34 6.66 11.71
C SER A 108 -17.22 5.47 12.11
N GLY A 109 -18.13 5.67 13.08
CA GLY A 109 -18.92 4.61 13.69
C GLY A 109 -18.10 3.71 14.62
N ALA A 110 -17.00 4.21 15.18
CA ALA A 110 -16.19 3.47 16.15
C ALA A 110 -17.04 3.11 17.38
N ALA A 111 -17.13 1.80 17.68
CA ALA A 111 -17.94 1.33 18.80
C ALA A 111 -17.42 1.90 20.13
N GLY A 112 -18.34 2.38 20.98
CA GLY A 112 -17.98 2.97 22.27
C GLY A 112 -17.40 4.39 22.18
N VAL A 113 -17.30 4.98 20.99
CA VAL A 113 -16.95 6.40 20.82
C VAL A 113 -18.23 7.24 20.72
N THR A 114 -18.35 8.23 21.60
CA THR A 114 -19.46 9.19 21.61
C THR A 114 -18.95 10.58 21.96
N HIS A 115 -19.71 11.60 21.58
CA HIS A 115 -19.48 12.97 22.05
C HIS A 115 -20.38 13.28 23.26
N GLY A 116 -19.76 13.61 24.40
CA GLY A 116 -20.45 13.94 25.66
C GLY A 116 -20.91 15.40 25.74
N SER A 117 -20.95 15.97 26.95
CA SER A 117 -21.17 17.42 27.13
C SER A 117 -20.00 18.26 26.61
N ASN A 118 -18.79 17.69 26.61
CA ASN A 118 -17.59 18.26 26.00
C ASN A 118 -16.88 17.17 25.19
N GLY A 119 -16.20 17.61 24.12
CA GLY A 119 -15.29 16.78 23.37
C GLY A 119 -14.09 16.28 24.18
N TRP A 120 -13.42 15.25 23.68
CA TRP A 120 -12.13 14.83 24.24
C TRP A 120 -11.15 16.01 24.33
N THR A 121 -10.34 16.05 25.37
CA THR A 121 -9.09 16.81 25.41
C THR A 121 -7.92 15.88 25.17
N THR A 122 -6.77 16.38 24.70
CA THR A 122 -5.56 15.56 24.45
C THR A 122 -5.16 14.72 25.67
N ALA A 123 -5.35 15.23 26.89
CA ALA A 123 -5.08 14.51 28.14
C ALA A 123 -6.05 13.35 28.41
N THR A 124 -7.29 13.42 27.90
CA THR A 124 -8.32 12.37 28.08
C THR A 124 -8.31 11.32 26.97
N MET A 125 -7.72 11.64 25.80
CA MET A 125 -7.78 10.79 24.61
C MET A 125 -7.25 9.38 24.85
N ARG A 126 -6.16 9.21 25.60
CA ARG A 126 -5.61 7.87 25.87
C ARG A 126 -6.62 6.97 26.53
N ASN A 127 -7.29 7.47 27.57
CA ASN A 127 -8.26 6.68 28.34
C ASN A 127 -9.51 6.43 27.51
N ALA A 128 -10.02 7.44 26.80
CA ALA A 128 -11.20 7.30 25.94
C ALA A 128 -10.96 6.30 24.80
N LEU A 129 -9.83 6.39 24.09
CA LEU A 129 -9.49 5.51 22.97
C LEU A 129 -9.23 4.08 23.45
N LYS A 130 -8.56 3.89 24.60
CA LYS A 130 -8.41 2.56 25.22
C LYS A 130 -9.76 1.94 25.58
N ALA A 131 -10.65 2.73 26.19
CA ALA A 131 -11.99 2.27 26.56
C ALA A 131 -12.82 1.87 25.32
N ALA A 132 -12.64 2.59 24.21
CA ALA A 132 -13.23 2.26 22.90
C ALA A 132 -12.50 1.11 22.16
N GLY A 133 -11.53 0.44 22.78
CA GLY A 133 -10.87 -0.74 22.21
C GLY A 133 -9.75 -0.46 21.21
N TYR A 134 -9.32 0.80 21.07
CA TYR A 134 -8.14 1.13 20.24
C TYR A 134 -6.88 0.53 20.84
N LYS A 135 -5.97 0.09 19.97
CA LYS A 135 -4.64 -0.38 20.35
C LYS A 135 -3.69 0.80 20.47
N ILE A 136 -3.03 0.92 21.61
CA ILE A 136 -2.14 2.03 21.92
C ILE A 136 -0.68 1.59 21.73
N ILE A 137 0.05 2.34 20.92
CA ILE A 137 1.50 2.18 20.74
C ILE A 137 2.19 3.40 21.33
N THR A 138 3.11 3.16 22.27
CA THR A 138 3.98 4.19 22.89
C THR A 138 5.44 4.07 22.46
N ASP A 139 5.76 3.04 21.66
CA ASP A 139 7.12 2.75 21.23
C ASP A 139 7.62 3.83 20.26
N SER A 140 8.65 4.56 20.68
CA SER A 140 9.13 5.75 19.98
C SER A 140 9.62 5.48 18.55
N ALA A 141 10.04 4.25 18.23
CA ALA A 141 10.47 3.87 16.88
C ALA A 141 9.33 4.02 15.85
N PHE A 142 8.09 3.74 16.26
CA PHE A 142 6.90 3.81 15.42
C PHE A 142 6.29 5.22 15.38
N LEU A 143 6.55 6.04 16.39
CA LEU A 143 5.98 7.38 16.52
C LEU A 143 6.76 8.43 15.74
N LYS A 144 8.08 8.27 15.62
CA LYS A 144 8.96 9.33 15.12
C LYS A 144 9.11 9.41 13.60
N ASN A 145 8.76 8.36 12.88
CA ASN A 145 9.06 8.21 11.46
C ASN A 145 7.80 7.94 10.65
N GLU A 146 7.58 8.76 9.62
CA GLU A 146 6.42 8.70 8.75
C GLU A 146 6.24 7.33 8.06
N ASN A 147 7.32 6.57 7.87
CA ASN A 147 7.24 5.23 7.30
C ASN A 147 6.37 4.29 8.14
N TYR A 148 6.21 4.52 9.45
CA TYR A 148 5.36 3.72 10.32
C TYR A 148 3.93 4.25 10.42
N CYS A 149 3.58 5.27 9.64
CA CYS A 149 2.25 5.85 9.64
C CYS A 149 1.19 4.84 9.23
N VAL A 150 0.11 4.76 10.00
CA VAL A 150 -1.08 3.97 9.66
C VAL A 150 -2.21 4.95 9.35
N ARG A 151 -2.84 4.80 8.18
CA ARG A 151 -4.03 5.58 7.82
C ARG A 151 -5.15 5.33 8.82
N GLY A 152 -5.74 6.41 9.33
CA GLY A 152 -6.74 6.41 10.39
C GLY A 152 -6.18 6.26 11.81
N ALA A 153 -4.86 6.16 11.99
CA ALA A 153 -4.26 6.18 13.33
C ALA A 153 -4.21 7.61 13.88
N ILE A 154 -4.49 7.74 15.17
CA ILE A 154 -4.53 9.02 15.88
C ILE A 154 -3.25 9.17 16.70
N TYR A 155 -2.41 10.13 16.34
CA TYR A 155 -1.15 10.44 17.03
C TYR A 155 -1.41 11.56 18.03
N VAL A 156 -1.07 11.33 19.30
CA VAL A 156 -1.40 12.24 20.39
C VAL A 156 -0.14 12.60 21.17
N LYS A 157 0.05 13.90 21.37
CA LYS A 157 0.88 14.47 22.42
C LYS A 157 -0.07 15.01 23.48
N GLU A 158 -0.19 14.30 24.59
CA GLU A 158 -1.23 14.49 25.62
C GLU A 158 -1.24 15.91 26.19
N SER A 159 -0.07 16.54 26.22
CA SER A 159 0.11 17.91 26.71
C SER A 159 -0.28 19.01 25.72
N SER A 160 -0.50 18.72 24.42
CA SER A 160 -0.69 19.85 23.48
C SER A 160 -1.37 19.59 22.15
N HIS A 161 -1.29 18.39 21.55
CA HIS A 161 -1.70 18.27 20.14
C HIS A 161 -2.07 16.85 19.72
N THR A 162 -2.93 16.72 18.71
CA THR A 162 -3.24 15.43 18.07
C THR A 162 -3.43 15.58 16.56
N VAL A 163 -3.08 14.53 15.81
CA VAL A 163 -3.24 14.45 14.35
C VAL A 163 -3.73 13.06 13.93
N CYS A 164 -4.30 12.95 12.73
CA CYS A 164 -4.64 11.67 12.11
C CYS A 164 -3.68 11.36 10.96
N GLY A 165 -3.19 10.12 10.87
CA GLY A 165 -2.54 9.60 9.67
C GLY A 165 -3.52 9.49 8.51
N LEU A 166 -3.21 10.07 7.36
CA LEU A 166 -4.03 10.00 6.14
C LEU A 166 -3.41 9.12 5.07
N THR A 167 -2.11 8.90 5.08
CA THR A 167 -1.47 7.95 4.16
C THR A 167 -0.74 6.88 4.96
N ASN A 168 -0.79 5.64 4.48
CA ASN A 168 0.06 4.59 5.04
C ASN A 168 1.53 4.89 4.69
N GLY A 169 2.40 4.80 5.69
CA GLY A 169 3.82 4.74 5.47
C GLY A 169 4.25 3.36 4.96
N THR A 170 5.47 3.29 4.41
CA THR A 170 6.08 2.07 3.85
C THR A 170 6.03 0.86 4.81
N TYR A 171 6.03 1.12 6.11
CA TYR A 171 6.10 0.18 7.22
C TYR A 171 4.84 0.16 8.09
N ALA A 172 3.70 0.66 7.60
CA ALA A 172 2.41 0.63 8.31
C ALA A 172 2.06 -0.78 8.85
N ALA A 173 2.39 -1.83 8.08
CA ALA A 173 2.22 -3.23 8.47
C ALA A 173 2.91 -3.59 9.78
N GLN A 174 4.10 -3.04 10.02
CA GLN A 174 4.86 -3.28 11.24
C GLN A 174 4.16 -2.68 12.44
N THR A 175 3.63 -1.47 12.26
CA THR A 175 2.87 -0.75 13.27
C THR A 175 1.61 -1.52 13.67
N LEU A 176 0.88 -2.06 12.70
CA LEU A 176 -0.31 -2.88 12.97
C LEU A 176 0.02 -4.20 13.66
N ALA A 177 1.09 -4.87 13.23
CA ALA A 177 1.59 -6.07 13.90
C ALA A 177 2.00 -5.76 15.36
N LYS A 178 2.69 -4.63 15.58
CA LYS A 178 3.05 -4.13 16.92
C LYS A 178 1.82 -3.85 17.78
N ALA A 179 0.72 -3.39 17.18
CA ALA A 179 -0.56 -3.19 17.84
C ALA A 179 -1.31 -4.50 18.18
N GLY A 180 -0.80 -5.66 17.76
CA GLY A 180 -1.52 -6.94 17.88
C GLY A 180 -2.76 -7.01 16.97
N ILE A 181 -2.83 -6.15 15.94
CA ILE A 181 -3.92 -6.13 14.96
C ILE A 181 -3.49 -7.08 13.83
N GLY A 182 -3.69 -8.37 14.07
CA GLY A 182 -3.57 -9.41 13.05
C GLY A 182 -4.84 -9.44 12.19
N GLY A 183 -4.68 -9.55 10.87
CA GLY A 183 -5.80 -9.53 9.93
C GLY A 183 -6.13 -8.12 9.45
N TYR A 184 -5.27 -7.56 8.60
CA TYR A 184 -5.81 -6.64 7.61
C TYR A 184 -6.89 -7.39 6.81
N ALA A 185 -8.06 -6.77 6.62
CA ALA A 185 -8.88 -7.09 5.46
C ALA A 185 -7.93 -7.05 4.26
N GLY A 186 -7.62 -8.25 3.75
CA GLY A 186 -6.44 -8.48 2.93
C GLY A 186 -6.43 -7.52 1.76
N ASN A 187 -5.22 -7.14 1.35
CA ASN A 187 -5.05 -6.57 0.03
C ASN A 187 -5.42 -7.64 -1.02
N ASN A 188 -6.71 -7.73 -1.37
CA ASN A 188 -7.20 -8.60 -2.44
C ASN A 188 -6.66 -8.16 -3.81
N ASN A 189 -5.95 -7.03 -3.94
CA ASN A 189 -5.35 -6.64 -5.21
C ASN A 189 -4.25 -7.59 -5.67
N TYR A 190 -3.67 -8.42 -4.80
CA TYR A 190 -2.62 -9.37 -5.17
C TYR A 190 -2.90 -10.83 -4.78
N SER A 191 -3.91 -11.07 -3.95
CA SER A 191 -4.38 -12.43 -3.65
C SER A 191 -4.83 -13.12 -4.94
N GLY A 192 -4.23 -14.27 -5.25
CA GLY A 192 -4.51 -15.04 -6.47
C GLY A 192 -3.75 -14.56 -7.73
N LYS A 193 -2.79 -13.65 -7.60
CA LYS A 193 -1.93 -13.18 -8.70
C LYS A 193 -0.52 -13.78 -8.71
N GLY A 194 -0.22 -14.63 -7.74
CA GLY A 194 1.06 -15.29 -7.57
C GLY A 194 1.31 -16.40 -8.59
N ILE A 195 2.59 -16.61 -8.85
CA ILE A 195 3.11 -17.65 -9.75
C ILE A 195 3.14 -19.03 -9.07
N GLY A 196 2.93 -19.06 -7.76
CA GLY A 196 2.84 -20.28 -6.97
C GLY A 196 2.61 -20.00 -5.51
N THR A 197 2.67 -21.06 -4.72
CA THR A 197 2.60 -21.00 -3.26
C THR A 197 3.89 -21.53 -2.65
N ALA A 198 4.24 -21.04 -1.48
CA ALA A 198 5.38 -21.54 -0.72
C ALA A 198 4.95 -21.83 0.72
N VAL A 199 5.51 -22.88 1.31
CA VAL A 199 5.28 -23.24 2.72
C VAL A 199 6.60 -23.13 3.47
N ALA A 200 6.62 -22.35 4.55
CA ALA A 200 7.81 -22.15 5.36
C ALA A 200 8.22 -23.45 6.07
N LYS A 201 9.51 -23.83 5.99
CA LYS A 201 10.06 -25.02 6.66
C LYS A 201 10.49 -24.75 8.10
N CYS A 202 10.69 -23.48 8.46
CA CYS A 202 11.07 -23.03 9.79
C CYS A 202 10.48 -21.64 10.05
N ASP A 203 10.66 -21.11 11.26
CA ASP A 203 10.38 -19.71 11.54
C ASP A 203 11.29 -18.82 10.68
N MET A 204 10.69 -17.82 10.03
CA MET A 204 11.36 -17.02 9.00
C MET A 204 11.13 -15.53 9.22
N ASN A 205 12.21 -14.76 9.06
CA ASN A 205 12.14 -13.31 9.00
C ASN A 205 11.63 -12.85 7.63
N ILE A 206 10.73 -11.87 7.67
CA ILE A 206 10.17 -11.17 6.53
C ILE A 206 10.81 -9.79 6.44
N ARG A 207 11.24 -9.41 5.24
CA ARG A 207 12.07 -8.22 5.02
C ARG A 207 11.53 -7.26 3.97
N SER A 208 11.88 -5.98 4.13
CA SER A 208 11.46 -4.89 3.22
C SER A 208 12.22 -4.88 1.90
N VAL A 209 13.40 -5.50 1.88
CA VAL A 209 14.25 -5.69 0.70
C VAL A 209 14.84 -7.10 0.70
N ALA A 210 15.26 -7.57 -0.48
CA ALA A 210 15.82 -8.90 -0.70
C ALA A 210 17.28 -9.05 -0.24
N GLU A 211 17.57 -8.65 1.01
CA GLU A 211 18.92 -8.59 1.58
C GLU A 211 18.93 -8.89 3.09
N VAL A 212 20.02 -9.48 3.57
CA VAL A 212 20.23 -9.76 5.01
C VAL A 212 20.88 -8.56 5.70
N LYS A 213 20.07 -7.58 6.11
CA LYS A 213 20.50 -6.43 6.94
C LYS A 213 19.64 -6.35 8.22
N SER A 214 20.21 -6.00 9.36
CA SER A 214 19.48 -6.04 10.65
C SER A 214 18.23 -5.16 10.67
N ASN A 215 18.28 -4.00 10.01
CA ASN A 215 17.19 -3.03 9.92
C ASN A 215 16.13 -3.35 8.85
N THR A 216 16.25 -4.46 8.11
CA THR A 216 15.28 -4.82 7.05
C THR A 216 14.26 -5.84 7.51
N VAL A 217 14.47 -6.53 8.63
CA VAL A 217 13.48 -7.44 9.22
C VAL A 217 12.35 -6.61 9.81
N TYR A 218 11.13 -6.98 9.48
CA TYR A 218 9.97 -6.27 9.99
C TYR A 218 8.78 -7.12 10.41
N SER A 219 8.79 -8.38 10.01
CA SER A 219 7.81 -9.35 10.45
C SER A 219 8.48 -10.72 10.47
N SER A 220 7.75 -11.72 10.95
CA SER A 220 8.15 -13.10 10.85
C SER A 220 6.93 -13.95 10.53
N ILE A 221 7.16 -15.08 9.88
CA ILE A 221 6.17 -16.13 9.71
C ILE A 221 6.65 -17.39 10.42
N LYS A 222 5.71 -18.19 10.92
CA LYS A 222 6.00 -19.44 11.59
C LYS A 222 6.21 -20.58 10.61
N ALA A 223 6.96 -21.60 11.01
CA ALA A 223 7.02 -22.86 10.28
C ALA A 223 5.62 -23.37 9.91
N GLY A 224 5.45 -23.89 8.69
CA GLY A 224 4.16 -24.32 8.14
C GLY A 224 3.31 -23.21 7.55
N THR A 225 3.68 -21.93 7.71
CA THR A 225 2.93 -20.82 7.10
C THR A 225 2.94 -20.92 5.59
N LYS A 226 1.75 -20.94 4.97
CA LYS A 226 1.56 -20.89 3.52
C LYS A 226 1.49 -19.44 3.03
N VAL A 227 2.25 -19.14 1.98
CA VAL A 227 2.34 -17.82 1.35
C VAL A 227 2.16 -17.94 -0.16
N GLU A 228 1.74 -16.86 -0.80
CA GLU A 228 1.69 -16.73 -2.24
C GLU A 228 3.00 -16.09 -2.74
N VAL A 229 3.63 -16.70 -3.75
CA VAL A 229 4.87 -16.19 -4.34
C VAL A 229 4.52 -15.37 -5.57
N LEU A 230 4.89 -14.10 -5.56
CA LEU A 230 4.72 -13.18 -6.70
C LEU A 230 5.91 -13.24 -7.66
N GLU A 231 7.12 -13.41 -7.14
CA GLU A 231 8.34 -13.41 -7.93
C GLU A 231 9.42 -14.23 -7.23
N VAL A 232 10.19 -14.99 -8.02
CA VAL A 232 11.44 -15.62 -7.59
C VAL A 232 12.59 -14.79 -8.14
N LEU A 233 13.36 -14.16 -7.26
CA LEU A 233 14.50 -13.31 -7.63
C LEU A 233 15.74 -14.16 -7.91
N ALA A 234 16.59 -13.68 -8.82
CA ALA A 234 17.84 -14.35 -9.20
C ALA A 234 18.83 -14.53 -8.04
N ASN A 235 18.73 -13.72 -6.99
CA ASN A 235 19.54 -13.82 -5.78
C ASN A 235 18.99 -14.86 -4.76
N GLY A 236 17.99 -15.66 -5.15
CA GLY A 236 17.42 -16.71 -4.32
C GLY A 236 16.36 -16.21 -3.32
N TRP A 237 15.91 -14.96 -3.42
CA TRP A 237 14.84 -14.43 -2.58
C TRP A 237 13.49 -14.56 -3.26
N TYR A 238 12.43 -14.72 -2.47
CA TYR A 238 11.05 -14.69 -2.95
C TYR A 238 10.41 -13.38 -2.55
N LYS A 239 9.73 -12.77 -3.53
CA LYS A 239 8.75 -11.71 -3.31
C LYS A 239 7.41 -12.39 -3.03
N ILE A 240 6.86 -12.21 -1.84
CA ILE A 240 5.69 -12.95 -1.39
C ILE A 240 4.56 -12.04 -0.91
N VAL A 241 3.36 -12.60 -0.91
CA VAL A 241 2.20 -12.12 -0.16
C VAL A 241 1.86 -13.20 0.86
N TRP A 242 1.68 -12.83 2.12
CA TRP A 242 1.32 -13.76 3.19
C TRP A 242 0.03 -13.32 3.87
N ALA A 243 -0.68 -14.28 4.46
CA ALA A 243 -1.93 -14.01 5.14
C ALA A 243 -1.74 -12.98 6.26
N GLY A 244 -2.62 -11.97 6.32
CA GLY A 244 -2.59 -10.90 7.33
C GLY A 244 -1.70 -9.70 7.00
N ALA A 245 -0.98 -9.68 5.87
CA ALA A 245 -0.18 -8.53 5.44
C ALA A 245 -1.06 -7.32 5.03
N SER A 246 -0.75 -6.14 5.57
CA SER A 246 -1.53 -4.92 5.34
C SER A 246 -1.18 -4.12 4.08
N CYS A 247 -0.01 -4.38 3.48
CA CYS A 247 0.42 -3.78 2.23
C CYS A 247 1.48 -4.66 1.55
N GLY A 248 1.35 -4.80 0.23
CA GLY A 248 2.44 -5.16 -0.68
C GLY A 248 3.23 -6.43 -0.36
N TYR A 249 4.32 -6.55 -1.10
CA TYR A 249 5.24 -7.67 -1.15
C TYR A 249 6.23 -7.66 -0.01
N ALA A 250 6.69 -8.84 0.39
CA ALA A 250 7.87 -8.96 1.24
C ALA A 250 8.89 -9.92 0.69
N TYR A 251 10.10 -9.82 1.22
CA TYR A 251 11.21 -10.66 0.80
C TYR A 251 11.59 -11.65 1.88
N THR A 252 11.76 -12.89 1.44
CA THR A 252 12.28 -13.97 2.25
C THR A 252 13.31 -14.76 1.43
N SER A 253 14.41 -15.16 2.05
CA SER A 253 15.42 -15.95 1.34
C SER A 253 14.91 -17.37 1.19
N ASN A 254 15.06 -17.94 0.00
CA ASN A 254 15.04 -19.38 -0.22
C ASN A 254 16.29 -19.84 -0.97
N THR A 255 17.42 -19.17 -0.75
CA THR A 255 18.70 -19.55 -1.34
C THR A 255 18.97 -21.01 -0.97
N ASN A 256 19.22 -21.85 -1.98
CA ASN A 256 19.40 -23.30 -1.86
C ASN A 256 18.17 -24.10 -1.40
N ASN A 257 16.94 -23.60 -1.62
CA ASN A 257 15.68 -24.28 -1.27
C ASN A 257 15.56 -24.67 0.23
N LYS A 258 16.30 -23.95 1.09
CA LYS A 258 16.45 -24.28 2.52
C LYS A 258 15.21 -23.92 3.34
N TYR A 259 14.54 -22.83 3.02
CA TYR A 259 13.58 -22.18 3.92
C TYR A 259 12.12 -22.39 3.52
N TYR A 260 11.86 -22.70 2.25
CA TYR A 260 10.52 -22.96 1.74
C TYR A 260 10.44 -24.22 0.91
N THR A 261 9.27 -24.85 0.95
CA THR A 261 8.81 -25.75 -0.11
C THR A 261 7.96 -24.93 -1.07
N TYR A 262 8.45 -24.70 -2.28
CA TYR A 262 7.74 -23.96 -3.32
C TYR A 262 6.96 -24.93 -4.21
N THR A 263 5.68 -24.63 -4.41
CA THR A 263 4.78 -25.32 -5.33
C THR A 263 4.26 -24.27 -6.31
N ALA A 264 4.74 -24.31 -7.55
CA ALA A 264 4.13 -23.53 -8.62
C ALA A 264 2.63 -23.87 -8.73
N ASN A 265 1.80 -22.89 -9.03
CA ASN A 265 0.37 -23.15 -9.21
C ASN A 265 0.17 -24.14 -10.36
N SER A 266 -0.72 -25.11 -10.16
CA SER A 266 -1.12 -26.09 -11.17
C SER A 266 -1.84 -25.36 -12.32
N LYS A 267 -1.06 -24.87 -13.29
CA LYS A 267 -1.46 -24.19 -14.54
C LYS A 267 -2.55 -23.10 -14.36
N ASN A 268 -2.20 -21.84 -14.18
CA ASN A 268 -2.04 -20.93 -15.34
C ASN A 268 -0.58 -20.76 -15.77
N ASN A 269 -0.03 -21.85 -16.31
CA ASN A 269 0.99 -21.79 -17.34
C ASN A 269 0.65 -22.89 -18.35
N SER A 270 -0.38 -22.63 -19.14
CA SER A 270 -0.68 -23.37 -20.35
C SER A 270 -1.64 -22.55 -21.21
N THR A 271 -1.08 -21.77 -22.13
CA THR A 271 -1.29 -22.23 -23.49
C THR A 271 -0.16 -23.19 -23.79
N SER A 272 -0.40 -24.49 -23.53
CA SER A 272 0.16 -25.52 -24.38
C SER A 272 -0.33 -25.19 -25.79
N THR A 273 0.51 -24.47 -26.52
CA THR A 273 0.40 -24.37 -27.96
C THR A 273 1.60 -25.11 -28.48
N SER A 274 1.32 -26.20 -29.16
CA SER A 274 2.18 -26.80 -30.17
C SER A 274 2.94 -25.67 -30.90
N GLY A 275 4.27 -25.65 -30.83
CA GLY A 275 5.10 -24.63 -31.48
C GLY A 275 6.41 -24.25 -30.76
N SER A 276 6.57 -24.58 -29.47
CA SER A 276 7.78 -24.27 -28.68
C SER A 276 8.93 -25.30 -28.85
N SER A 277 9.07 -25.90 -30.03
CA SER A 277 10.19 -26.82 -30.28
C SER A 277 11.50 -26.03 -30.35
N GLY A 278 12.26 -25.98 -29.24
CA GLY A 278 13.67 -25.56 -29.24
C GLY A 278 14.02 -24.24 -28.56
N LEU A 279 13.11 -23.58 -27.84
CA LEU A 279 13.46 -22.35 -27.11
C LEU A 279 14.37 -22.65 -25.89
N LYS A 280 15.54 -22.01 -25.83
CA LYS A 280 16.47 -22.07 -24.70
C LYS A 280 16.89 -20.68 -24.26
N GLN A 281 16.50 -20.31 -23.04
CA GLN A 281 16.93 -19.05 -22.44
C GLN A 281 18.41 -19.12 -22.04
N THR A 282 19.29 -18.64 -22.92
CA THR A 282 20.74 -18.68 -22.71
C THR A 282 21.25 -17.64 -21.71
N GLN A 283 20.47 -16.58 -21.49
CA GLN A 283 20.79 -15.51 -20.56
C GLN A 283 19.52 -14.79 -20.07
N LYS A 284 19.63 -13.93 -19.06
CA LYS A 284 18.52 -13.07 -18.62
C LYS A 284 18.17 -12.04 -19.72
N PRO A 285 16.89 -11.83 -20.04
CA PRO A 285 16.48 -10.74 -20.93
C PRO A 285 16.84 -9.38 -20.35
N GLU A 286 17.09 -8.43 -21.24
CA GLU A 286 17.24 -7.01 -20.91
C GLU A 286 15.99 -6.49 -20.21
N SER A 287 16.19 -5.54 -19.30
CA SER A 287 15.08 -4.86 -18.64
C SER A 287 14.20 -4.16 -19.68
N ALA A 288 12.89 -4.30 -19.52
CA ALA A 288 11.95 -3.54 -20.31
C ALA A 288 11.97 -2.08 -19.85
N LEU A 289 12.01 -1.17 -20.80
CA LEU A 289 12.15 0.27 -20.62
C LEU A 289 10.81 0.99 -20.82
N CYS A 290 9.82 0.33 -21.44
CA CYS A 290 8.52 0.91 -21.72
C CYS A 290 7.38 -0.04 -21.29
N PHE A 291 6.25 0.55 -20.94
CA PHE A 291 5.02 -0.15 -20.59
C PHE A 291 3.82 0.51 -21.26
N ASP A 292 2.95 -0.32 -21.85
CA ASP A 292 1.66 0.06 -22.41
C ASP A 292 0.65 -1.06 -22.12
N LYS A 293 -0.34 -0.76 -21.28
CA LYS A 293 -1.37 -1.70 -20.86
C LYS A 293 -2.20 -2.21 -22.06
N ALA A 294 -2.34 -1.42 -23.13
CA ALA A 294 -3.03 -1.83 -24.34
C ALA A 294 -2.25 -2.87 -25.15
N LEU A 295 -0.99 -3.17 -24.81
CA LEU A 295 -0.21 -4.26 -25.39
C LEU A 295 -0.25 -5.53 -24.54
N ALA A 296 -0.86 -5.50 -23.36
CA ALA A 296 -0.98 -6.69 -22.52
C ALA A 296 -2.04 -7.65 -23.08
N GLY A 297 -1.69 -8.93 -23.22
CA GLY A 297 -2.60 -9.95 -23.74
C GLY A 297 -1.89 -11.08 -24.49
N ALA A 298 -2.70 -12.00 -25.01
CA ALA A 298 -2.23 -13.09 -25.84
C ALA A 298 -2.03 -12.64 -27.31
N TYR A 299 -1.00 -13.20 -27.94
CA TYR A 299 -0.64 -12.97 -29.33
C TYR A 299 -0.39 -14.29 -30.04
N VAL A 300 -0.59 -14.29 -31.35
CA VAL A 300 -0.26 -15.37 -32.27
C VAL A 300 0.86 -14.89 -33.20
N VAL A 301 1.87 -15.73 -33.40
CA VAL A 301 2.96 -15.50 -34.35
C VAL A 301 2.44 -15.64 -35.77
N THR A 302 2.68 -14.63 -36.61
CA THR A 302 2.23 -14.59 -38.02
C THR A 302 3.35 -14.86 -39.03
N ALA A 303 4.57 -15.14 -38.56
CA ALA A 303 5.71 -15.46 -39.41
C ALA A 303 6.04 -16.96 -39.31
N ASP A 304 6.53 -17.55 -40.40
CA ASP A 304 6.97 -18.96 -40.46
C ASP A 304 7.85 -19.35 -39.26
N LYS A 305 8.80 -18.48 -38.93
CA LYS A 305 9.69 -18.58 -37.75
C LYS A 305 9.97 -17.21 -37.16
N LEU A 306 9.46 -16.95 -35.96
CA LEU A 306 9.75 -15.74 -35.21
C LEU A 306 10.81 -15.98 -34.14
N HIS A 307 11.90 -15.23 -34.20
CA HIS A 307 12.94 -15.29 -33.16
C HIS A 307 12.50 -14.60 -31.87
N MET A 308 12.76 -15.25 -30.75
CA MET A 308 12.71 -14.62 -29.42
C MET A 308 14.12 -14.30 -28.96
N ARG A 309 14.34 -13.07 -28.53
CA ARG A 309 15.68 -12.56 -28.22
C ARG A 309 15.79 -12.03 -26.79
N ALA A 310 17.02 -11.87 -26.31
CA ALA A 310 17.28 -11.28 -25.01
C ALA A 310 16.94 -9.78 -24.92
N GLY A 311 16.77 -9.08 -26.05
CA GLY A 311 16.49 -7.64 -26.08
C GLY A 311 15.86 -7.20 -27.39
N ALA A 312 15.62 -5.90 -27.52
CA ALA A 312 15.11 -5.31 -28.77
C ALA A 312 16.21 -5.22 -29.82
N GLY A 313 16.11 -6.06 -30.85
CA GLY A 313 16.91 -5.99 -32.06
C GLY A 313 17.57 -7.30 -32.45
N LYS A 314 17.91 -7.42 -33.74
CA LYS A 314 18.42 -8.68 -34.32
C LYS A 314 19.82 -9.08 -33.82
N THR A 315 20.58 -8.15 -33.26
CA THR A 315 21.92 -8.38 -32.69
C THR A 315 21.89 -8.96 -31.27
N LYS A 316 20.72 -9.02 -30.64
CA LYS A 316 20.56 -9.55 -29.29
C LYS A 316 20.60 -11.07 -29.30
N ALA A 317 21.09 -11.65 -28.19
CA ALA A 317 21.20 -13.09 -28.03
C ALA A 317 19.88 -13.79 -28.35
N ASP A 318 19.96 -14.83 -29.16
CA ASP A 318 18.83 -15.56 -29.69
C ASP A 318 18.48 -16.73 -28.76
N TYR A 319 17.22 -16.82 -28.36
CA TYR A 319 16.70 -17.95 -27.56
C TYR A 319 16.08 -19.04 -28.43
N GLY A 320 16.04 -18.84 -29.75
CA GLY A 320 15.44 -19.75 -30.71
C GLY A 320 14.19 -19.16 -31.34
N THR A 321 13.47 -20.02 -32.08
CA THR A 321 12.32 -19.61 -32.89
C THR A 321 11.01 -20.16 -32.36
N ILE A 322 9.94 -19.43 -32.66
CA ILE A 322 8.55 -19.80 -32.45
C ILE A 322 7.94 -19.94 -33.84
N ALA A 323 7.35 -21.09 -34.13
CA ALA A 323 6.72 -21.33 -35.43
C ALA A 323 5.46 -20.47 -35.63
N GLU A 324 5.04 -20.31 -36.88
CA GLU A 324 3.76 -19.68 -37.21
C GLU A 324 2.60 -20.34 -36.45
N GLY A 325 1.64 -19.53 -36.00
CA GLY A 325 0.52 -19.99 -35.17
C GLY A 325 0.90 -20.21 -33.70
N GLY A 326 2.19 -20.15 -33.35
CA GLY A 326 2.66 -20.21 -31.98
C GLY A 326 2.10 -19.06 -31.15
N LYS A 327 1.67 -19.35 -29.91
CA LYS A 327 1.11 -18.32 -29.02
C LYS A 327 2.12 -17.84 -28.02
N VAL A 328 2.11 -16.54 -27.78
CA VAL A 328 2.90 -15.87 -26.75
C VAL A 328 2.03 -14.94 -25.93
N HIS A 329 2.46 -14.63 -24.71
CA HIS A 329 1.76 -13.67 -23.86
C HIS A 329 2.64 -12.44 -23.62
N CYS A 330 2.12 -11.26 -23.94
CA CYS A 330 2.76 -9.98 -23.64
C CYS A 330 2.20 -9.41 -22.34
N TYR A 331 3.08 -8.97 -21.43
CA TYR A 331 2.68 -8.35 -20.16
C TYR A 331 2.46 -6.84 -20.27
N GLY A 332 2.43 -6.29 -21.48
CA GLY A 332 2.37 -4.84 -21.75
C GLY A 332 3.72 -4.14 -21.77
N TYR A 333 4.81 -4.86 -21.46
CA TYR A 333 6.17 -4.33 -21.50
C TYR A 333 6.79 -4.47 -22.88
N TYR A 334 7.61 -3.50 -23.29
CA TYR A 334 8.30 -3.53 -24.58
C TYR A 334 9.56 -2.66 -24.57
N ASN A 335 10.42 -2.87 -25.56
CA ASN A 335 11.56 -2.02 -25.88
C ASN A 335 11.49 -1.55 -27.35
N LYS A 336 12.13 -0.43 -27.67
CA LYS A 336 12.32 0.01 -29.05
C LYS A 336 13.74 -0.32 -29.50
N GLU A 337 13.89 -0.86 -30.70
CA GLU A 337 15.19 -1.14 -31.29
C GLU A 337 15.92 0.18 -31.61
N LYS A 338 17.19 0.27 -31.21
CA LYS A 338 18.01 1.46 -31.43
C LYS A 338 18.28 1.60 -32.93
N GLY A 339 17.98 2.77 -33.49
CA GLY A 339 18.19 3.08 -34.91
C GLY A 339 16.90 3.03 -35.73
N THR A 340 16.14 1.93 -35.64
CA THR A 340 14.88 1.78 -36.40
C THR A 340 13.65 2.27 -35.62
N GLY A 341 13.70 2.28 -34.29
CA GLY A 341 12.57 2.57 -33.43
C GLY A 341 11.51 1.46 -33.40
N ALA A 342 11.77 0.33 -34.05
CA ALA A 342 10.84 -0.80 -34.14
C ALA A 342 10.50 -1.34 -32.75
N LYS A 343 9.24 -1.68 -32.54
CA LYS A 343 8.74 -2.13 -31.23
C LYS A 343 8.94 -3.63 -31.07
N TRP A 344 9.57 -4.02 -29.97
CA TRP A 344 9.78 -5.41 -29.57
C TRP A 344 9.06 -5.68 -28.25
N LEU A 345 8.06 -6.56 -28.29
CA LEU A 345 7.23 -6.88 -27.13
C LEU A 345 7.96 -7.85 -26.21
N TYR A 346 7.90 -7.58 -24.90
CA TYR A 346 8.38 -8.51 -23.88
C TYR A 346 7.32 -9.59 -23.66
N VAL A 347 7.63 -10.79 -24.14
CA VAL A 347 6.68 -11.89 -24.22
C VAL A 347 7.18 -13.12 -23.46
N ALA A 348 6.22 -13.92 -23.00
CA ALA A 348 6.45 -15.27 -22.50
C ALA A 348 5.96 -16.30 -23.53
N CYS A 349 6.79 -17.29 -23.82
CA CYS A 349 6.45 -18.49 -24.58
C CYS A 349 6.89 -19.72 -23.77
N GLY A 350 5.92 -20.41 -23.15
CA GLY A 350 6.21 -21.46 -22.18
C GLY A 350 6.96 -20.92 -20.97
N ASN A 351 8.17 -21.45 -20.72
CA ASN A 351 9.04 -21.03 -19.61
C ASN A 351 10.10 -20.01 -20.01
N VAL A 352 10.16 -19.62 -21.29
CA VAL A 352 11.17 -18.67 -21.77
C VAL A 352 10.51 -17.31 -21.92
N THR A 353 11.17 -16.29 -21.37
CA THR A 353 10.81 -14.90 -21.59
C THR A 353 11.86 -14.21 -22.44
N GLY A 354 11.42 -13.25 -23.25
CA GLY A 354 12.30 -12.51 -24.14
C GLY A 354 11.52 -11.49 -24.96
N TYR A 355 12.14 -11.03 -26.04
CA TYR A 355 11.61 -10.00 -26.91
C TYR A 355 11.34 -10.57 -28.29
N CYS A 356 10.14 -10.30 -28.80
CA CYS A 356 9.74 -10.61 -30.17
C CYS A 356 9.34 -9.33 -30.90
N HIS A 357 9.69 -9.22 -32.18
CA HIS A 357 9.36 -8.06 -32.98
C HIS A 357 7.84 -7.98 -33.20
N SER A 358 7.25 -6.81 -32.90
CA SER A 358 5.79 -6.67 -32.80
C SER A 358 5.04 -6.86 -34.11
N ASP A 359 5.65 -6.55 -35.26
CA ASP A 359 5.02 -6.71 -36.59
C ASP A 359 4.64 -8.17 -36.92
N TYR A 360 5.25 -9.14 -36.24
CA TYR A 360 4.97 -10.58 -36.44
C TYR A 360 4.08 -11.17 -35.34
N LEU A 361 3.45 -10.31 -34.55
CA LEU A 361 2.56 -10.69 -33.46
C LEU A 361 1.19 -10.05 -33.67
N LYS A 362 0.18 -10.88 -33.92
CA LYS A 362 -1.22 -10.45 -33.99
C LYS A 362 -1.92 -10.78 -32.68
N ARG A 363 -2.74 -9.86 -32.15
CA ARG A 363 -3.58 -10.18 -30.97
C ARG A 363 -4.44 -11.41 -31.24
N ALA A 364 -4.43 -12.33 -30.29
CA ALA A 364 -5.18 -13.59 -30.35
C ALA A 364 -6.68 -13.39 -30.10
#